data_AF-A0A9P9XKX7-F1
#
_entry.id   AF-A0A9P9XKX7-F1
#
_cell.length_a   1.000
_cell.length_b   1.000
_cell.length_c   1.000
_cell.angle_alpha   90.00
_cell.angle_beta   90.00
_cell.angle_gamma   90.00
#
_symmetry.space_group_name_H-M   'P 1'
#
loop_
_entity.id
_entity.type
_entity.pdbx_description
1 polymer ?
#
loop_
_entity_poly.entity_id
_entity_poly.type
_entity_poly.pdbx_seq_one_letter_code
_entity_poly.pdbx_strand_id
1 'polypeptide(L)'
;MTVVENNILAEKPSGAPAPELYRSVPKRRTLVRKYLRLDVAQSSRKHCTDPSQAQTASFHLKTLYLFTRSDIKTVLAPQIIFITAAVFSRESLTTAIDQTKYSNIQRLPLAILWIWLNLIVCGISNQRLADSIVEDEHNKPWRPLAAKRLTPAQAQRLLLGMIPLVVTVSAFMGGFKPTISMMTLLWMYNDLDGSSINIWARNAINTGGIMCFSAGALEVISGGDLLPKAWAWIGVTGAVIATTVQALDFPDMEGDQARGRKTIPLLYGEGIARGGLAVMVLLWSTACPLFWNLQPAAWAAPLGVGALMAALVMMRRNKKSDDIVAKLWCLWLAVLYVLPLFAA
;
A
#
# COMPACT_ATOMS: atom_id res chain seq x y z
N MET A 1 -12.91 -56.30 6.59
CA MET A 1 -14.03 -57.12 7.11
C MET A 1 -14.79 -56.24 8.09
N THR A 2 -16.09 -55.97 8.02
CA THR A 2 -17.17 -56.17 7.04
C THR A 2 -18.28 -55.23 7.53
N VAL A 3 -18.99 -54.60 6.61
CA VAL A 3 -20.29 -53.91 6.80
C VAL A 3 -21.28 -54.82 7.51
N VAL A 4 -22.18 -54.31 8.39
CA VAL A 4 -23.59 -54.74 8.49
C VAL A 4 -24.44 -53.63 9.17
N GLU A 5 -25.34 -53.02 8.39
CA GLU A 5 -26.65 -52.49 8.83
C GLU A 5 -27.61 -53.65 9.15
N ASN A 6 -28.56 -53.48 10.08
CA ASN A 6 -29.94 -53.93 9.80
C ASN A 6 -31.00 -53.39 10.76
N ASN A 7 -32.04 -52.86 10.13
CA ASN A 7 -33.39 -52.59 10.62
C ASN A 7 -34.08 -53.84 11.19
N ILE A 8 -34.96 -53.66 12.18
CA ILE A 8 -36.19 -54.48 12.32
C ILE A 8 -37.38 -53.57 12.70
N LEU A 9 -38.41 -53.64 11.85
CA LEU A 9 -39.78 -53.14 12.01
C LEU A 9 -40.54 -53.94 13.07
N ALA A 10 -41.44 -53.30 13.81
CA ALA A 10 -42.53 -54.00 14.49
C ALA A 10 -43.79 -53.12 14.57
N GLU A 11 -44.93 -53.79 14.50
CA GLU A 11 -46.24 -53.33 14.04
C GLU A 11 -47.05 -52.51 15.05
N LYS A 12 -48.07 -51.86 14.50
CA LYS A 12 -49.17 -51.16 15.18
C LYS A 12 -50.37 -52.12 15.33
N PRO A 13 -51.16 -52.00 16.41
CA PRO A 13 -52.58 -52.34 16.35
C PRO A 13 -53.51 -51.14 16.67
N SER A 14 -54.73 -51.26 16.17
CA SER A 14 -55.84 -50.28 16.18
C SER A 14 -56.93 -50.61 17.21
N GLY A 15 -57.60 -49.60 17.78
CA GLY A 15 -58.98 -49.76 18.29
C GLY A 15 -59.42 -48.88 19.48
N ALA A 16 -60.01 -47.71 19.20
CA ALA A 16 -61.09 -46.95 19.89
C ALA A 16 -61.04 -46.59 21.42
N PRO A 17 -61.86 -45.65 21.92
CA PRO A 17 -62.25 -44.31 21.44
C PRO A 17 -61.90 -43.18 22.46
N ALA A 18 -62.02 -41.92 22.03
CA ALA A 18 -61.73 -40.73 22.85
C ALA A 18 -62.87 -40.36 23.83
N PRO A 19 -62.55 -39.78 25.00
CA PRO A 19 -63.43 -38.83 25.68
C PRO A 19 -62.89 -37.40 25.56
N GLU A 20 -63.81 -36.50 25.24
CA GLU A 20 -63.62 -35.06 25.14
C GLU A 20 -63.18 -34.43 26.46
N LEU A 21 -62.03 -33.75 26.46
CA LEU A 21 -61.75 -32.66 27.39
C LEU A 21 -61.35 -31.42 26.60
N TYR A 22 -62.34 -30.79 25.95
CA TYR A 22 -62.20 -29.43 25.45
C TYR A 22 -62.49 -28.45 26.59
N ARG A 23 -61.43 -27.85 27.17
CA ARG A 23 -61.45 -26.42 27.53
C ARG A 23 -60.03 -25.84 27.70
N SER A 24 -59.74 -24.91 26.80
CA SER A 24 -58.78 -23.80 26.86
C SER A 24 -57.29 -24.10 27.11
N VAL A 25 -56.52 -24.18 26.01
CA VAL A 25 -55.11 -23.77 25.98
C VAL A 25 -54.95 -22.66 24.94
N PRO A 26 -54.43 -21.47 25.28
CA PRO A 26 -54.21 -20.41 24.29
C PRO A 26 -53.18 -20.87 23.26
N LYS A 27 -53.50 -20.66 21.98
CA LYS A 27 -52.69 -21.01 20.81
C LYS A 27 -51.19 -20.66 21.00
N ARG A 28 -50.34 -21.68 21.16
CA ARG A 28 -48.86 -21.60 21.11
C ARG A 28 -48.33 -20.85 19.87
N ARG A 29 -49.11 -20.85 18.77
CA ARG A 29 -48.84 -20.07 17.54
C ARG A 29 -48.87 -18.56 17.73
N THR A 30 -49.65 -18.02 18.67
CA THR A 30 -49.79 -16.57 18.86
C THR A 30 -48.59 -15.99 19.62
N LEU A 31 -48.05 -16.73 20.59
CA LEU A 31 -46.83 -16.36 21.31
C LEU A 31 -45.60 -16.40 20.38
N VAL A 32 -45.41 -17.47 19.62
CA VAL A 32 -44.29 -17.56 18.65
C VAL A 32 -44.39 -16.46 17.57
N ARG A 33 -45.59 -16.14 17.08
CA ARG A 33 -45.78 -14.98 16.16
C ARG A 33 -45.49 -13.64 16.82
N LYS A 34 -45.74 -13.48 18.13
CA LYS A 34 -45.45 -12.25 18.84
C LYS A 34 -43.96 -12.08 19.07
N TYR A 35 -43.24 -13.15 19.40
CA TYR A 35 -41.77 -13.16 19.50
C TYR A 35 -41.10 -12.96 18.14
N LEU A 36 -41.52 -13.68 17.09
CA LEU A 36 -41.01 -13.43 15.73
C LEU A 36 -41.34 -12.02 15.22
N ARG A 37 -42.50 -11.43 15.56
CA ARG A 37 -42.82 -10.04 15.20
C ARG A 37 -41.99 -9.03 16.01
N LEU A 38 -41.63 -9.34 17.25
CA LEU A 38 -40.73 -8.51 18.06
C LEU A 38 -39.30 -8.56 17.50
N ASP A 39 -38.82 -9.73 17.09
CA ASP A 39 -37.51 -9.90 16.44
C ASP A 39 -37.48 -9.27 15.04
N VAL A 40 -38.54 -9.40 14.25
CA VAL A 40 -38.65 -8.73 12.94
C VAL A 40 -38.83 -7.21 13.08
N ALA A 41 -39.53 -6.73 14.12
CA ALA A 41 -39.63 -5.30 14.42
C ALA A 41 -38.33 -4.71 14.97
N GLN A 42 -37.51 -5.49 15.69
CA GLN A 42 -36.16 -5.12 16.08
C GLN A 42 -35.17 -5.18 14.91
N SER A 43 -35.33 -6.16 14.00
CA SER A 43 -34.54 -6.31 12.78
C SER A 43 -34.90 -5.31 11.67
N SER A 44 -36.10 -4.71 11.70
CA SER A 44 -36.53 -3.63 10.79
C SER A 44 -36.27 -2.22 11.31
N ARG A 45 -35.49 -2.05 12.38
CA ARG A 45 -34.78 -0.78 12.57
C ARG A 45 -33.84 -0.62 11.38
N LYS A 46 -34.27 0.16 10.39
CA LYS A 46 -33.42 0.73 9.35
C LYS A 46 -32.08 1.06 10.03
N HIS A 47 -30.97 0.52 9.50
CA HIS A 47 -29.62 0.99 9.78
C HIS A 47 -29.52 2.44 9.29
N CYS A 48 -30.22 3.35 9.97
CA CYS A 48 -30.03 4.76 9.85
C CYS A 48 -28.82 5.02 10.73
N THR A 49 -27.63 5.02 10.13
CA THR A 49 -26.42 5.47 10.81
C THR A 49 -26.71 6.82 11.46
N ASP A 50 -26.53 6.89 12.78
CA ASP A 50 -26.73 8.11 13.54
C ASP A 50 -25.89 9.23 12.88
N PRO A 51 -26.47 10.40 12.55
CA PRO A 51 -25.76 11.52 11.96
C PRO A 51 -24.45 11.88 12.70
N SER A 52 -24.41 11.70 14.01
CA SER A 52 -23.21 11.93 14.83
C SER A 52 -22.11 10.89 14.58
N GLN A 53 -22.47 9.62 14.40
CA GLN A 53 -21.53 8.55 14.07
C GLN A 53 -21.00 8.70 12.64
N ALA A 54 -21.86 9.08 11.70
CA ALA A 54 -21.46 9.35 10.31
C ALA A 54 -20.47 10.53 10.23
N GLN A 55 -20.70 11.59 10.98
CA GLN A 55 -19.77 12.72 11.10
C GLN A 55 -18.43 12.30 11.71
N THR A 56 -18.46 11.46 12.74
CA THR A 56 -17.25 10.92 13.39
C THR A 56 -16.45 10.03 12.45
N ALA A 57 -17.10 9.09 11.76
CA ALA A 57 -16.47 8.23 10.76
C ALA A 57 -15.87 9.03 9.60
N SER A 58 -16.60 10.02 9.08
CA SER A 58 -16.11 10.94 8.05
C SER A 58 -14.88 11.72 8.51
N PHE A 59 -14.88 12.20 9.76
CA PHE A 59 -13.72 12.87 10.36
C PHE A 59 -12.49 11.96 10.40
N HIS A 60 -12.64 10.71 10.85
CA HIS A 60 -11.52 9.77 10.93
C HIS A 60 -11.01 9.33 9.55
N LEU A 61 -11.91 8.99 8.61
CA LEU A 61 -11.54 8.63 7.24
C LEU A 61 -10.80 9.76 6.53
N LYS A 62 -11.30 11.00 6.67
CA LYS A 62 -10.61 12.18 6.14
C LYS A 62 -9.22 12.33 6.76
N THR A 63 -9.08 12.05 8.06
CA THR A 63 -7.78 12.14 8.75
C THR A 63 -6.79 11.09 8.23
N LEU A 64 -7.22 9.83 8.04
CA LEU A 64 -6.40 8.76 7.46
C LEU A 64 -5.98 9.08 6.01
N TYR A 65 -6.90 9.61 5.20
CA TYR A 65 -6.59 10.10 3.86
C TYR A 65 -5.55 11.23 3.91
N LEU A 66 -5.71 12.19 4.82
CA LEU A 66 -4.76 13.29 4.96
C LEU A 66 -3.39 12.84 5.47
N PHE A 67 -3.25 11.72 6.18
CA PHE A 67 -1.92 11.17 6.46
C PHE A 67 -1.17 10.71 5.19
N THR A 68 -1.92 10.24 4.19
CA THR A 68 -1.39 9.52 3.01
C THR A 68 -1.52 10.29 1.70
N ARG A 69 -2.14 11.48 1.71
CA ARG A 69 -2.47 12.26 0.50
C ARG A 69 -1.28 12.50 -0.42
N SER A 70 -0.10 12.80 0.14
CA SER A 70 1.13 12.99 -0.65
C SER A 70 1.57 11.71 -1.35
N ASP A 71 1.33 10.58 -0.70
CA ASP A 71 1.90 9.28 -1.03
C ASP A 71 1.08 8.50 -2.04
N ILE A 72 -0.13 8.99 -2.34
CA ILE A 72 -0.99 8.42 -3.39
C ILE A 72 -0.25 8.41 -4.74
N LYS A 73 0.40 9.53 -5.09
CA LYS A 73 1.09 9.66 -6.39
C LYS A 73 2.51 9.10 -6.36
N THR A 74 3.18 9.14 -5.21
CA THR A 74 4.60 8.78 -5.11
C THR A 74 4.82 7.33 -4.71
N VAL A 75 3.86 6.68 -4.05
CA VAL A 75 3.97 5.29 -3.60
C VAL A 75 2.80 4.45 -4.09
N LEU A 76 1.56 4.80 -3.75
CA LEU A 76 0.40 3.94 -4.01
C LEU A 76 0.23 3.66 -5.51
N ALA A 77 0.13 4.68 -6.35
CA ALA A 77 -0.06 4.51 -7.78
C ALA A 77 1.12 3.77 -8.46
N PRO A 78 2.40 4.13 -8.20
CA PRO A 78 3.52 3.35 -8.72
C PRO A 78 3.51 1.87 -8.30
N GLN A 79 3.16 1.57 -7.04
CA GLN A 79 3.11 0.19 -6.57
C GLN A 79 1.95 -0.60 -7.20
N ILE A 80 0.80 0.05 -7.47
CA ILE A 80 -0.29 -0.56 -8.24
C ILE A 80 0.19 -0.93 -9.66
N ILE A 81 0.93 -0.03 -10.32
CA ILE A 81 1.50 -0.29 -11.65
C ILE A 81 2.48 -1.47 -11.59
N PHE A 82 3.38 -1.47 -10.60
CA PHE A 82 4.37 -2.53 -10.40
C PHE A 82 3.73 -3.91 -10.25
N ILE A 83 2.78 -4.05 -9.31
CA ILE A 83 2.17 -5.36 -9.04
C ILE A 83 1.26 -5.82 -10.19
N THR A 84 0.59 -4.88 -10.86
CA THR A 84 -0.24 -5.21 -12.03
C THR A 84 0.64 -5.73 -13.16
N ALA A 85 1.74 -5.03 -13.47
CA ALA A 85 2.67 -5.48 -14.49
C ALA A 85 3.28 -6.86 -14.15
N ALA A 86 3.63 -7.09 -12.88
CA ALA A 86 4.13 -8.39 -12.42
C ALA A 86 3.12 -9.53 -12.61
N VAL A 87 1.84 -9.32 -12.25
CA VAL A 87 0.77 -10.32 -12.40
C VAL A 87 0.50 -10.69 -13.86
N PHE A 88 0.63 -9.71 -14.76
CA PHE A 88 0.38 -9.93 -16.19
C PHE A 88 1.61 -10.38 -16.98
N SER A 89 2.79 -10.37 -16.36
CA SER A 89 4.03 -10.90 -16.93
C SER A 89 3.86 -12.37 -17.34
N ARG A 90 4.62 -12.80 -18.34
CA ARG A 90 4.70 -14.21 -18.75
C ARG A 90 5.63 -15.01 -17.84
N GLU A 91 6.67 -14.36 -17.33
CA GLU A 91 7.59 -14.96 -16.39
C GLU A 91 6.95 -14.98 -14.99
N SER A 92 6.97 -16.14 -14.34
CA SER A 92 6.43 -16.24 -12.99
C SER A 92 7.37 -15.53 -12.00
N LEU A 93 6.80 -14.61 -11.23
CA LEU A 93 7.49 -13.90 -10.15
C LEU A 93 7.14 -14.45 -8.77
N THR A 94 6.20 -15.38 -8.67
CA THR A 94 5.71 -15.91 -7.39
C THR A 94 5.45 -17.41 -7.47
N THR A 95 5.43 -18.10 -6.33
CA THR A 95 5.18 -19.56 -6.28
C THR A 95 3.73 -19.94 -6.56
N ALA A 96 2.81 -19.00 -6.77
CA ALA A 96 1.41 -19.30 -7.06
C ALA A 96 1.27 -20.01 -8.42
N ILE A 97 1.13 -21.33 -8.38
CA ILE A 97 1.14 -22.23 -9.56
C ILE A 97 -0.15 -22.08 -10.39
N ASP A 98 -1.26 -21.72 -9.75
CA ASP A 98 -2.60 -21.95 -10.33
C ASP A 98 -3.63 -20.85 -10.01
N GLN A 99 -3.18 -19.59 -10.03
CA GLN A 99 -4.08 -18.44 -9.98
C GLN A 99 -4.19 -17.87 -11.38
N THR A 100 -5.29 -18.17 -12.08
CA THR A 100 -5.62 -17.50 -13.34
C THR A 100 -5.47 -15.99 -13.16
N LYS A 101 -5.02 -15.27 -14.19
CA LYS A 101 -4.85 -13.79 -14.12
C LYS A 101 -6.08 -13.09 -13.53
N TYR A 102 -7.27 -13.65 -13.75
CA TYR A 102 -8.54 -13.23 -13.15
C TYR A 102 -8.57 -13.30 -11.61
N SER A 103 -8.11 -14.39 -11.01
CA SER A 103 -8.05 -14.53 -9.54
C SER A 103 -7.06 -13.56 -8.88
N ASN A 104 -5.93 -13.25 -9.54
CA ASN A 104 -4.98 -12.25 -9.05
C ASN A 104 -5.58 -10.83 -9.11
N ILE A 105 -6.36 -10.51 -10.15
CA ILE A 105 -7.05 -9.20 -10.25
C ILE A 105 -8.11 -9.06 -9.14
N GLN A 106 -8.80 -10.14 -8.77
CA GLN A 106 -9.73 -10.11 -7.63
C GLN A 106 -9.04 -9.78 -6.29
N ARG A 107 -7.73 -10.01 -6.21
CA ARG A 107 -6.89 -9.65 -5.04
C ARG A 107 -6.26 -8.27 -5.15
N LEU A 108 -6.40 -7.56 -6.28
CA LEU A 108 -5.91 -6.19 -6.42
C LEU A 108 -6.49 -5.24 -5.35
N PRO A 109 -7.79 -5.27 -5.00
CA PRO A 109 -8.32 -4.48 -3.90
C PRO A 109 -7.65 -4.79 -2.55
N LEU A 110 -7.31 -6.07 -2.31
CA LEU A 110 -6.59 -6.49 -1.11
C LEU A 110 -5.16 -5.92 -1.08
N ALA A 111 -4.45 -5.97 -2.21
CA ALA A 111 -3.11 -5.38 -2.32
C ALA A 111 -3.14 -3.86 -2.17
N ILE A 112 -4.12 -3.16 -2.76
CA ILE A 112 -4.32 -1.71 -2.59
C ILE A 112 -4.60 -1.38 -1.12
N LEU A 113 -5.46 -2.14 -0.45
CA LEU A 113 -5.75 -1.97 0.97
C LEU A 113 -4.49 -2.20 1.80
N TRP A 114 -3.71 -3.24 1.52
CA TRP A 114 -2.46 -3.52 2.22
C TRP A 114 -1.45 -2.37 2.06
N ILE A 115 -1.25 -1.85 0.84
CA ILE A 115 -0.37 -0.70 0.59
C ILE A 115 -0.87 0.51 1.38
N TRP A 116 -2.16 0.80 1.32
CA TRP A 116 -2.73 1.97 2.00
C TRP A 116 -2.65 1.89 3.53
N LEU A 117 -2.89 0.71 4.12
CA LEU A 117 -2.74 0.47 5.56
C LEU A 117 -1.29 0.68 6.02
N ASN A 118 -0.32 0.16 5.26
CA ASN A 118 1.10 0.37 5.54
C ASN A 118 1.47 1.86 5.38
N LEU A 119 0.94 2.55 4.36
CA LEU A 119 1.11 3.99 4.18
C LEU A 119 0.52 4.82 5.34
N ILE A 120 -0.61 4.41 5.92
CA ILE A 120 -1.17 5.09 7.10
C ILE A 120 -0.17 5.04 8.25
N VAL A 121 0.44 3.88 8.50
CA VAL A 121 1.45 3.74 9.56
C VAL A 121 2.68 4.61 9.27
N CYS A 122 3.20 4.57 8.03
CA CYS A 122 4.27 5.48 7.59
C CYS A 122 3.90 6.95 7.81
N GLY A 123 2.69 7.34 7.39
CA GLY A 123 2.21 8.72 7.44
C GLY A 123 2.07 9.23 8.87
N ILE A 124 1.55 8.42 9.80
CA ILE A 124 1.47 8.79 11.21
C ILE A 124 2.89 8.91 11.80
N SER A 125 3.76 7.93 11.54
CA SER A 125 5.13 7.91 12.06
C SER A 125 5.93 9.14 11.60
N ASN A 126 5.86 9.49 10.32
CA ASN A 126 6.61 10.59 9.72
C ASN A 126 6.11 11.99 10.11
N GLN A 127 4.97 12.10 10.80
CA GLN A 127 4.31 13.39 11.09
C GLN A 127 4.15 13.68 12.58
N ARG A 128 4.42 12.71 13.47
CA ARG A 128 4.10 12.84 14.90
C ARG A 128 5.13 13.62 15.72
N LEU A 129 6.39 13.68 15.26
CA LEU A 129 7.49 14.28 16.00
C LEU A 129 7.45 15.81 15.90
N ALA A 130 7.95 16.51 16.93
CA ALA A 130 7.85 17.97 17.02
C ALA A 130 8.45 18.67 15.80
N ASP A 131 9.65 18.28 15.39
CA ASP A 131 10.33 18.85 14.23
C ASP A 131 9.56 18.60 12.93
N SER A 132 8.97 17.41 12.79
CA SER A 132 8.13 17.07 11.64
C SER A 132 6.83 17.88 11.59
N ILE A 133 6.26 18.24 12.74
CA ILE A 133 5.06 19.07 12.81
C ILE A 133 5.39 20.49 12.36
N VAL A 134 6.47 21.07 12.90
CA VAL A 134 6.93 22.41 12.51
C VAL A 134 7.27 22.44 11.00
N GLU A 135 7.91 21.38 10.50
CA GLU A 135 8.17 21.20 9.07
C GLU A 135 6.88 21.21 8.24
N ASP A 136 5.90 20.42 8.65
CA ASP A 136 4.65 20.26 7.92
C ASP A 136 3.74 21.48 8.02
N GLU A 137 3.79 22.28 9.09
CA GLU A 137 3.09 23.56 9.20
C GLU A 137 3.51 24.53 8.08
N HIS A 138 4.78 24.49 7.68
CA HIS A 138 5.28 25.29 6.57
C HIS A 138 4.98 24.66 5.21
N ASN A 139 5.35 23.39 5.01
CA ASN A 139 5.33 22.76 3.68
C ASN A 139 3.99 22.13 3.30
N LYS A 140 3.29 21.56 4.29
CA LYS A 140 2.11 20.71 4.08
C LYS A 140 1.06 21.01 5.17
N PRO A 141 0.57 22.26 5.28
CA PRO A 141 -0.30 22.69 6.38
C PRO A 141 -1.63 21.93 6.47
N TRP A 142 -1.99 21.17 5.44
CA TRP A 142 -3.16 20.29 5.40
C TRP A 142 -2.96 18.94 6.11
N ARG A 143 -1.72 18.57 6.48
CA ARG A 143 -1.43 17.30 7.17
C ARG A 143 -2.08 17.28 8.56
N PRO A 144 -2.52 16.10 9.07
CA PRO A 144 -3.34 16.05 10.28
C PRO A 144 -2.80 16.77 11.51
N LEU A 145 -1.50 16.68 11.80
CA LEU A 145 -0.90 17.33 12.98
C LEU A 145 -0.71 18.83 12.75
N ALA A 146 -0.17 19.23 11.59
CA ALA A 146 -0.02 20.64 11.21
C ALA A 146 -1.39 21.38 11.16
N ALA A 147 -2.42 20.71 10.64
CA ALA A 147 -3.80 21.21 10.60
C ALA A 147 -4.53 21.11 11.95
N LYS A 148 -3.85 20.68 13.02
CA LYS A 148 -4.39 20.54 14.38
C LYS A 148 -5.64 19.65 14.46
N ARG A 149 -5.78 18.69 13.54
CA ARG A 149 -6.85 17.66 13.57
C ARG A 149 -6.62 16.64 14.68
N LEU A 150 -5.36 16.41 15.03
CA LEU A 150 -4.93 15.53 16.10
C LEU A 150 -3.83 16.21 16.91
N THR A 151 -3.75 15.90 18.20
CA THR A 151 -2.58 16.22 19.02
C THR A 151 -1.48 15.17 18.80
N PRO A 152 -0.20 15.48 19.10
CA PRO A 152 0.88 14.49 19.02
C PRO A 152 0.59 13.24 19.87
N ALA A 153 0.02 13.41 21.06
CA ALA A 153 -0.38 12.31 21.94
C ALA A 153 -1.49 11.44 21.33
N GLN A 154 -2.47 12.04 20.64
CA GLN A 154 -3.49 11.29 19.92
C GLN A 154 -2.91 10.50 18.74
N ALA A 155 -2.01 11.12 17.96
CA ALA A 155 -1.32 10.43 16.86
C ALA A 155 -0.45 9.27 17.36
N GLN A 156 0.24 9.43 18.50
CA GLN A 156 0.99 8.34 19.13
C GLN A 156 0.09 7.16 19.54
N ARG A 157 -1.06 7.43 20.17
CA ARG A 157 -2.02 6.37 20.53
C ARG A 157 -2.59 5.68 19.30
N LEU A 158 -2.91 6.46 18.26
CA LEU A 158 -3.35 5.91 16.98
C LEU A 158 -2.29 4.99 16.37
N LEU A 159 -1.02 5.41 16.38
CA LEU A 159 0.10 4.61 15.89
C LEU A 159 0.23 3.28 16.64
N LEU A 160 0.16 3.33 17.97
CA LEU A 160 0.21 2.14 18.84
C LEU A 160 -0.93 1.14 18.56
N GLY A 161 -2.10 1.61 18.13
CA GLY A 161 -3.20 0.74 17.69
C GLY A 161 -3.06 0.27 16.24
N MET A 162 -2.59 1.13 15.34
CA MET A 162 -2.47 0.84 13.91
C MET A 162 -1.37 -0.19 13.63
N ILE A 163 -0.22 -0.15 14.32
CA ILE A 163 0.86 -1.12 14.12
C ILE A 163 0.37 -2.57 14.32
N PRO A 164 -0.16 -3.00 15.48
CA PRO A 164 -0.61 -4.37 15.68
C PRO A 164 -1.78 -4.74 14.75
N LEU A 165 -2.67 -3.78 14.44
CA LEU A 165 -3.73 -4.00 13.46
C LEU A 165 -3.16 -4.34 12.08
N VAL A 166 -2.25 -3.52 11.54
CA VAL A 166 -1.68 -3.72 10.20
C VAL A 166 -0.82 -4.97 10.13
N VAL A 167 -0.05 -5.26 11.19
CA VAL A 167 0.71 -6.52 11.31
C VAL A 167 -0.22 -7.73 11.27
N THR A 168 -1.31 -7.70 12.06
CA THR A 168 -2.30 -8.78 12.11
C THR A 168 -2.99 -8.97 10.75
N VAL A 169 -3.45 -7.88 10.14
CA VAL A 169 -4.07 -7.92 8.81
C VAL A 169 -3.11 -8.47 7.77
N SER A 170 -1.83 -8.10 7.83
CA SER A 170 -0.79 -8.62 6.92
C SER A 170 -0.48 -10.10 7.15
N ALA A 171 -0.61 -10.61 8.37
CA ALA A 171 -0.49 -12.04 8.64
C ALA A 171 -1.59 -12.86 7.94
N PHE A 172 -2.79 -12.30 7.78
CA PHE A 172 -3.90 -12.97 7.09
C PHE A 172 -3.91 -12.74 5.57
N MET A 173 -3.50 -11.55 5.10
CA MET A 173 -3.57 -11.18 3.67
C MET A 173 -2.31 -11.53 2.87
N GLY A 174 -1.18 -11.77 3.55
CA GLY A 174 0.17 -11.80 2.96
C GLY A 174 0.94 -10.50 3.26
N GLY A 175 2.25 -10.49 2.98
CA GLY A 175 3.06 -9.29 3.22
C GLY A 175 3.53 -9.11 4.67
N PHE A 176 3.41 -10.13 5.53
CA PHE A 176 3.81 -10.04 6.94
C PHE A 176 5.28 -9.63 7.13
N LYS A 177 6.23 -10.33 6.46
CA LYS A 177 7.67 -10.04 6.59
C LYS A 177 8.01 -8.62 6.08
N PRO A 178 7.51 -8.19 4.90
CA PRO A 178 7.66 -6.80 4.46
C PRO A 178 7.05 -5.78 5.42
N THR A 179 5.87 -6.03 6.02
CA THR A 179 5.27 -5.13 7.00
C THR A 179 6.14 -4.98 8.24
N ILE A 180 6.62 -6.08 8.85
CA ILE A 180 7.50 -6.01 10.04
C ILE A 180 8.82 -5.28 9.71
N SER A 181 9.39 -5.57 8.54
CA SER A 181 10.61 -4.89 8.07
C SER A 181 10.37 -3.40 7.91
N MET A 182 9.24 -3.00 7.32
CA MET A 182 8.85 -1.60 7.16
C MET A 182 8.63 -0.91 8.51
N MET A 183 8.01 -1.55 9.50
CA MET A 183 7.87 -0.99 10.86
C MET A 183 9.24 -0.75 11.51
N THR A 184 10.16 -1.70 11.33
CA THR A 184 11.53 -1.58 11.83
C THR A 184 12.26 -0.41 11.17
N LEU A 185 12.16 -0.29 9.84
CA LEU A 185 12.77 0.81 9.08
C LEU A 185 12.16 2.17 9.44
N LEU A 186 10.85 2.26 9.67
CA LEU A 186 10.19 3.50 10.11
C LEU A 186 10.66 3.94 11.50
N TRP A 187 10.80 2.99 12.42
CA TRP A 187 11.34 3.23 13.76
C TRP A 187 12.81 3.69 13.66
N MET A 188 13.63 3.02 12.85
CA MET A 188 15.01 3.45 12.59
C MET A 188 15.06 4.86 11.97
N TYR A 189 14.16 5.18 11.03
CA TYR A 189 14.14 6.47 10.35
C TYR A 189 13.78 7.62 11.28
N ASN A 190 12.69 7.47 12.05
CA ASN A 190 12.10 8.54 12.86
C ASN A 190 12.60 8.50 14.31
N ASP A 191 12.34 7.40 15.03
CA ASP A 191 12.56 7.30 16.48
C ASP A 191 14.03 7.16 16.86
N LEU A 192 14.85 6.52 16.02
CA LEU A 192 16.30 6.46 16.19
C LEU A 192 17.05 7.57 15.44
N ASP A 193 16.32 8.53 14.88
CA ASP A 193 16.88 9.65 14.12
C ASP A 193 17.80 9.22 12.94
N GLY A 194 17.55 8.03 12.37
CA GLY A 194 18.30 7.50 11.24
C GLY A 194 18.23 8.39 10.00
N SER A 195 17.16 9.20 9.89
CA SER A 195 17.02 10.21 8.84
C SER A 195 18.05 11.34 8.92
N SER A 196 18.67 11.58 10.08
CA SER A 196 19.60 12.69 10.31
C SER A 196 21.08 12.28 10.25
N ILE A 197 21.39 10.98 10.29
CA ILE A 197 22.78 10.45 10.29
C ILE A 197 23.59 11.01 9.11
N ASN A 198 23.15 10.72 7.89
CA ASN A 198 23.66 11.31 6.65
C ASN A 198 22.69 10.96 5.50
N ILE A 199 22.94 11.55 4.33
CA ILE A 199 22.09 11.35 3.16
C ILE A 199 22.02 9.90 2.67
N TRP A 200 23.12 9.15 2.79
CA TRP A 200 23.19 7.77 2.33
C TRP A 200 22.40 6.83 3.23
N ALA A 201 22.50 7.01 4.55
CA ALA A 201 21.69 6.27 5.52
C ALA A 201 20.20 6.55 5.32
N ARG A 202 19.82 7.82 5.16
CA ARG A 202 18.44 8.23 4.87
C ARG A 202 17.92 7.57 3.58
N ASN A 203 18.69 7.64 2.50
CA ASN A 203 18.30 7.06 1.21
C ASN A 203 18.23 5.54 1.27
N ALA A 204 19.13 4.87 1.99
CA ALA A 204 19.10 3.43 2.18
C ALA A 204 17.84 2.97 2.93
N ILE A 205 17.48 3.65 4.04
CA ILE A 205 16.27 3.33 4.81
C ILE A 205 15.01 3.56 3.96
N ASN A 206 14.93 4.69 3.26
CA ASN A 206 13.81 5.00 2.36
C ASN A 206 13.68 3.96 1.24
N THR A 207 14.80 3.58 0.63
CA THR A 207 14.84 2.55 -0.43
C THR A 207 14.35 1.21 0.10
N GLY A 208 14.82 0.80 1.28
CA GLY A 208 14.34 -0.41 1.95
C GLY A 208 12.83 -0.39 2.20
N GLY A 209 12.29 0.77 2.60
CA GLY A 209 10.85 0.96 2.77
C GLY A 209 10.07 0.78 1.46
N ILE A 210 10.55 1.36 0.36
CA ILE A 210 9.92 1.17 -0.96
C ILE A 210 10.01 -0.27 -1.44
N MET A 211 11.14 -0.94 -1.21
CA MET A 211 11.30 -2.38 -1.53
C MET A 211 10.32 -3.24 -0.72
N CYS A 212 10.05 -2.89 0.55
CA CYS A 212 9.02 -3.57 1.35
C CYS A 212 7.63 -3.41 0.73
N PHE A 213 7.29 -2.22 0.22
CA PHE A 213 6.01 -2.03 -0.49
C PHE A 213 5.91 -2.94 -1.73
N SER A 214 6.96 -3.02 -2.54
CA SER A 214 6.96 -3.88 -3.74
C SER A 214 6.88 -5.36 -3.39
N ALA A 215 7.64 -5.81 -2.39
CA ALA A 215 7.62 -7.20 -1.94
C ALA A 215 6.26 -7.60 -1.36
N GLY A 216 5.75 -6.84 -0.39
CA GLY A 216 4.51 -7.18 0.30
C GLY A 216 3.28 -7.06 -0.59
N ALA A 217 3.21 -6.04 -1.44
CA ALA A 217 2.09 -5.92 -2.37
C ALA A 217 2.07 -7.06 -3.40
N LEU A 218 3.24 -7.56 -3.82
CA LEU A 218 3.35 -8.70 -4.73
C LEU A 218 2.99 -10.03 -4.04
N GLU A 219 3.36 -10.22 -2.77
CA GLU A 219 2.90 -11.35 -1.94
C GLU A 219 1.37 -11.32 -1.77
N VAL A 220 0.77 -10.15 -1.51
CA VAL A 220 -0.69 -10.04 -1.28
C VAL A 220 -1.49 -10.29 -2.55
N ILE A 221 -1.07 -9.73 -3.70
CA ILE A 221 -1.80 -9.87 -4.96
C ILE A 221 -1.72 -11.30 -5.51
N SER A 222 -0.60 -12.01 -5.30
CA SER A 222 -0.39 -13.38 -5.78
C SER A 222 -0.82 -14.44 -4.76
N GLY A 223 -0.70 -14.13 -3.46
CA GLY A 223 -0.75 -15.09 -2.35
C GLY A 223 0.24 -16.23 -2.43
N GLY A 224 1.32 -16.04 -3.18
CA GLY A 224 2.48 -16.91 -3.17
C GLY A 224 3.68 -16.19 -2.56
N ASP A 225 4.73 -16.97 -2.35
CA ASP A 225 6.03 -16.45 -1.98
C ASP A 225 6.73 -15.88 -3.22
N LEU A 226 7.60 -14.89 -3.00
CA LEU A 226 8.39 -14.29 -4.05
C LEU A 226 9.49 -15.23 -4.55
N LEU A 227 9.58 -15.38 -5.87
CA LEU A 227 10.65 -16.13 -6.52
C LEU A 227 11.95 -15.30 -6.57
N PRO A 228 13.13 -15.93 -6.78
CA PRO A 228 14.40 -15.22 -6.87
C PRO A 228 14.41 -14.09 -7.92
N LYS A 229 13.73 -14.29 -9.06
CA LYS A 229 13.58 -13.25 -10.09
C LYS A 229 12.82 -12.02 -9.58
N ALA A 230 11.81 -12.21 -8.74
CA ALA A 230 11.05 -11.10 -8.14
C ALA A 230 11.92 -10.32 -7.16
N TRP A 231 12.67 -10.99 -6.30
CA TRP A 231 13.63 -10.34 -5.40
C TRP A 231 14.70 -9.58 -6.18
N ALA A 232 15.23 -10.17 -7.25
CA ALA A 232 16.18 -9.49 -8.13
C ALA A 232 15.55 -8.24 -8.77
N TRP A 233 14.31 -8.32 -9.24
CA TRP A 233 13.62 -7.16 -9.81
C TRP A 233 13.34 -6.06 -8.79
N ILE A 234 12.92 -6.42 -7.57
CA ILE A 234 12.75 -5.49 -6.45
C ILE A 234 14.08 -4.83 -6.08
N GLY A 235 15.19 -5.58 -6.12
CA GLY A 235 16.53 -5.05 -5.91
C GLY A 235 16.95 -4.06 -6.99
N VAL A 236 16.69 -4.40 -8.27
CA VAL A 236 16.96 -3.52 -9.42
C VAL A 236 16.15 -2.23 -9.30
N THR A 237 14.84 -2.30 -9.07
CA THR A 237 14.00 -1.09 -8.93
C THR A 237 14.33 -0.29 -7.67
N GLY A 238 14.72 -0.96 -6.58
CA GLY A 238 15.28 -0.30 -5.39
C GLY A 238 16.54 0.50 -5.74
N ALA A 239 17.48 -0.09 -6.48
CA ALA A 239 18.71 0.60 -6.91
C ALA A 239 18.42 1.76 -7.88
N VAL A 240 17.47 1.59 -8.79
CA VAL A 240 16.97 2.67 -9.65
C VAL A 240 16.54 3.86 -8.81
N ILE A 241 15.66 3.64 -7.82
CA ILE A 241 15.16 4.72 -6.95
C ILE A 241 16.30 5.32 -6.13
N ALA A 242 17.12 4.50 -5.46
CA ALA A 242 18.21 4.97 -4.62
C ALA A 242 19.18 5.93 -5.35
N THR A 243 19.42 5.66 -6.64
CA THR A 243 20.37 6.43 -7.47
C THR A 243 19.74 7.58 -8.24
N THR A 244 18.41 7.66 -8.31
CA THR A 244 17.71 8.67 -9.14
C THR A 244 16.68 9.51 -8.38
N VAL A 245 16.34 9.17 -7.12
CA VAL A 245 15.33 9.88 -6.31
C VAL A 245 15.64 11.36 -6.11
N GLN A 246 16.91 11.75 -6.21
CA GLN A 246 17.34 13.16 -6.21
C GLN A 246 16.67 14.01 -7.28
N ALA A 247 16.05 13.41 -8.30
CA ALA A 247 15.17 14.12 -9.25
C ALA A 247 14.05 14.90 -8.54
N LEU A 248 13.60 14.40 -7.38
CA LEU A 248 12.58 15.03 -6.55
C LEU A 248 13.13 16.15 -5.66
N ASP A 249 14.45 16.23 -5.47
CA ASP A 249 15.06 17.27 -4.63
C ASP A 249 15.21 18.60 -5.39
N PHE A 250 15.28 18.60 -6.73
CA PHE A 250 15.48 19.83 -7.51
C PHE A 250 14.37 20.88 -7.36
N PRO A 251 13.06 20.52 -7.46
CA PRO A 251 11.98 21.49 -7.24
C PRO A 251 11.98 22.10 -5.83
N ASP A 252 12.47 21.33 -4.86
CA ASP A 252 12.38 21.63 -3.43
C ASP A 252 13.69 22.20 -2.86
N MET A 253 14.70 22.51 -3.69
CA MET A 253 16.02 22.97 -3.23
C MET A 253 15.98 24.19 -2.31
N GLU A 254 15.18 25.22 -2.64
CA GLU A 254 15.05 26.43 -1.82
C GLU A 254 14.46 26.10 -0.44
N GLY A 255 13.45 25.24 -0.40
CA GLY A 255 12.81 24.79 0.84
C GLY A 255 13.72 23.86 1.65
N ASP A 256 14.47 22.99 1.00
CA ASP A 256 15.47 22.15 1.64
C ASP A 256 16.61 22.98 2.24
N GLN A 257 17.07 24.01 1.53
CA GLN A 257 18.13 24.91 2.00
C GLN A 257 17.67 25.74 3.21
N ALA A 258 16.48 26.35 3.13
CA ALA A 258 15.91 27.13 4.24
C ALA A 258 15.75 26.30 5.52
N ARG A 259 15.62 24.98 5.39
CA ARG A 259 15.48 24.02 6.50
C ARG A 259 16.79 23.37 6.94
N GLY A 260 17.91 23.70 6.31
CA GLY A 260 19.20 23.04 6.58
C GLY A 260 19.22 21.57 6.19
N ARG A 261 18.33 21.12 5.30
CA ARG A 261 18.28 19.73 4.87
C ARG A 261 19.45 19.43 3.95
N LYS A 262 20.14 18.34 4.24
CA LYS A 262 21.25 17.84 3.45
C LYS A 262 20.73 16.94 2.33
N THR A 263 20.51 17.49 1.13
CA THR A 263 20.16 16.76 -0.12
C THR A 263 21.36 16.70 -1.08
N ILE A 264 21.33 15.81 -2.09
CA ILE A 264 22.46 15.64 -3.02
C ILE A 264 22.82 16.97 -3.71
N PRO A 265 21.87 17.74 -4.29
CA PRO A 265 22.20 19.01 -4.93
C PRO A 265 22.77 20.07 -3.96
N LEU A 266 22.38 20.05 -2.68
CA LEU A 266 22.90 21.00 -1.68
C LEU A 266 24.26 20.58 -1.10
N LEU A 267 24.54 19.28 -1.01
CA LEU A 267 25.80 18.76 -0.46
C LEU A 267 26.93 18.73 -1.49
N TYR A 268 26.65 18.27 -2.70
CA TYR A 268 27.66 18.03 -3.74
C TYR A 268 27.58 19.04 -4.88
N GLY A 269 26.63 19.95 -4.84
CA GLY A 269 26.38 20.94 -5.87
C GLY A 269 25.46 20.43 -6.98
N GLU A 270 24.70 21.37 -7.53
CA GLU A 270 23.67 21.12 -8.53
C GLU A 270 24.23 20.45 -9.81
N GLY A 271 25.42 20.85 -10.26
CA GLY A 271 26.04 20.27 -11.47
C GLY A 271 26.33 18.78 -11.34
N ILE A 272 26.87 18.36 -10.18
CA ILE A 272 27.14 16.94 -9.90
C ILE A 272 25.84 16.16 -9.76
N ALA A 273 24.85 16.71 -9.04
CA ALA A 273 23.55 16.07 -8.88
C ALA A 273 22.84 15.83 -10.22
N ARG A 274 22.80 16.86 -11.09
CA ARG A 274 22.16 16.77 -12.42
C ARG A 274 22.90 15.83 -13.35
N GLY A 275 24.24 15.91 -13.40
CA GLY A 275 25.06 15.03 -14.22
C GLY A 275 24.95 13.56 -13.78
N GLY A 276 25.02 13.31 -12.48
CA GLY A 276 24.82 11.98 -11.90
C GLY A 276 23.43 11.43 -12.20
N LEU A 277 22.38 12.25 -12.08
CA LEU A 277 21.02 11.83 -12.42
C LEU A 277 20.90 11.45 -13.90
N ALA A 278 21.42 12.28 -14.81
CA ALA A 278 21.38 12.01 -16.25
C ALA A 278 22.08 10.68 -16.59
N VAL A 279 23.27 10.43 -16.01
CA VAL A 279 24.01 9.18 -16.21
C VAL A 279 23.22 7.97 -15.69
N MET A 280 22.69 8.05 -14.46
CA MET A 280 21.97 6.93 -13.85
C MET A 280 20.66 6.62 -14.58
N VAL A 281 19.92 7.63 -15.02
CA VAL A 281 18.69 7.44 -15.80
C VAL A 281 19.00 6.72 -17.11
N LEU A 282 20.03 7.15 -17.86
CA LEU A 282 20.42 6.49 -19.10
C LEU A 282 20.90 5.05 -18.88
N LEU A 283 21.68 4.82 -17.82
CA LEU A 283 22.13 3.48 -17.42
C LEU A 283 20.93 2.58 -17.15
N TRP A 284 19.99 2.99 -16.30
CA TRP A 284 18.83 2.17 -15.97
C TRP A 284 17.83 2.01 -17.13
N SER A 285 17.74 3.00 -18.02
CA SER A 285 16.98 2.88 -19.27
C SER A 285 17.51 1.79 -20.21
N THR A 286 18.76 1.32 -20.02
CA THR A 286 19.34 0.18 -20.75
C THR A 286 19.36 -1.09 -19.92
N ALA A 287 19.78 -1.00 -18.64
CA ALA A 287 19.93 -2.15 -17.75
C ALA A 287 18.59 -2.84 -17.44
N CYS A 288 17.49 -2.08 -17.28
CA CYS A 288 16.19 -2.67 -16.97
C CYS A 288 15.62 -3.49 -18.15
N PRO A 289 15.60 -3.00 -19.41
CA PRO A 289 15.25 -3.85 -20.56
C PRO A 289 16.17 -5.08 -20.73
N LEU A 290 17.47 -4.93 -20.46
CA LEU A 290 18.42 -6.06 -20.48
C LEU A 290 18.08 -7.13 -19.43
N PHE A 291 17.76 -6.72 -18.21
CA PHE A 291 17.37 -7.63 -17.12
C PHE A 291 16.17 -8.52 -17.48
N TRP A 292 15.24 -7.98 -18.27
CA TRP A 292 14.05 -8.68 -18.77
C TRP A 292 14.23 -9.34 -20.14
N ASN A 293 15.44 -9.27 -20.71
CA ASN A 293 15.76 -9.81 -22.05
C ASN A 293 14.76 -9.35 -23.13
N LEU A 294 14.42 -8.05 -23.12
CA LEU A 294 13.37 -7.52 -23.99
C LEU A 294 13.83 -7.34 -25.44
N GLN A 295 12.90 -7.51 -26.38
CA GLN A 295 13.11 -7.16 -27.77
C GLN A 295 13.39 -5.65 -27.94
N PRO A 296 14.20 -5.23 -28.93
CA PRO A 296 14.60 -3.84 -29.12
C PRO A 296 13.46 -2.83 -29.16
N ALA A 297 12.28 -3.22 -29.68
CA ALA A 297 11.11 -2.35 -29.73
C ALA A 297 10.64 -1.89 -28.33
N ALA A 298 10.74 -2.75 -27.31
CA ALA A 298 10.35 -2.42 -25.94
C ALA A 298 11.32 -1.47 -25.23
N TRP A 299 12.50 -1.22 -25.81
CA TRP A 299 13.49 -0.29 -25.27
C TRP A 299 13.16 1.17 -25.60
N ALA A 300 12.30 1.41 -26.60
CA ALA A 300 11.99 2.74 -27.08
C ALA A 300 11.40 3.64 -25.98
N ALA A 301 10.51 3.12 -25.13
CA ALA A 301 9.90 3.90 -24.07
C ALA A 301 10.88 4.23 -22.91
N PRO A 302 11.60 3.27 -22.31
CA PRO A 302 12.63 3.57 -21.30
C PRO A 302 13.70 4.54 -21.80
N LEU A 303 14.23 4.32 -23.02
CA LEU A 303 15.26 5.17 -23.60
C LEU A 303 14.71 6.55 -23.98
N GLY A 304 13.53 6.61 -24.59
CA GLY A 304 12.92 7.86 -25.03
C GLY A 304 12.61 8.79 -23.86
N VAL A 305 11.92 8.29 -22.84
CA VAL A 305 11.60 9.08 -21.64
C VAL A 305 12.87 9.41 -20.85
N GLY A 306 13.79 8.43 -20.71
CA GLY A 306 15.05 8.63 -19.99
C GLY A 306 15.97 9.66 -20.65
N ALA A 307 16.12 9.62 -21.98
CA ALA A 307 16.91 10.58 -22.73
C ALA A 307 16.30 11.98 -22.70
N LEU A 308 14.96 12.09 -22.81
CA LEU A 308 14.26 13.37 -22.65
C LEU A 308 14.52 13.96 -21.26
N MET A 309 14.40 13.15 -20.21
CA MET A 309 14.65 13.57 -18.84
C MET A 309 16.12 13.99 -18.64
N ALA A 310 17.07 13.20 -19.14
CA ALA A 310 18.51 13.49 -19.07
C ALA A 310 18.88 14.78 -19.82
N ALA A 311 18.31 15.01 -21.00
CA ALA A 311 18.52 16.23 -21.75
C ALA A 311 17.95 17.44 -21.01
N LEU A 312 16.70 17.35 -20.53
CA LEU A 312 16.04 18.44 -19.83
C LEU A 312 16.76 18.82 -18.54
N VAL A 313 17.18 17.84 -17.72
CA VAL A 313 17.86 18.13 -16.46
C VAL A 313 19.21 18.82 -16.69
N MET A 314 19.90 18.52 -17.80
CA MET A 314 21.19 19.15 -18.14
C MET A 314 21.04 20.52 -18.78
N MET A 315 20.05 20.70 -19.67
CA MET A 315 19.91 21.90 -20.50
C MET A 315 19.14 23.03 -19.82
N ARG A 316 18.23 22.74 -18.89
CA ARG A 316 17.37 23.75 -18.26
C ARG A 316 17.52 23.71 -16.74
N ARG A 317 17.86 24.87 -16.17
CA ARG A 317 18.08 25.07 -14.74
C ARG A 317 17.17 26.17 -14.21
N ASN A 318 15.90 25.82 -14.04
CA ASN A 318 14.91 26.67 -13.39
C ASN A 318 13.83 25.80 -12.73
N LYS A 319 13.15 26.39 -11.76
CA LYS A 319 12.10 25.73 -10.96
C LYS A 319 11.04 25.03 -11.82
N LYS A 320 10.58 25.68 -12.88
CA LYS A 320 9.57 25.12 -13.80
C LYS A 320 10.09 23.88 -14.53
N SER A 321 11.34 23.88 -14.99
CA SER A 321 11.93 22.68 -15.61
C SER A 321 12.17 21.58 -14.59
N ASP A 322 12.54 21.92 -13.35
CA ASP A 322 12.76 20.93 -12.29
C ASP A 322 11.46 20.23 -11.90
N ASP A 323 10.34 20.97 -11.82
CA ASP A 323 9.00 20.39 -11.66
C ASP A 323 8.65 19.40 -12.79
N ILE A 324 9.08 19.69 -14.02
CA ILE A 324 8.87 18.82 -15.17
C ILE A 324 9.76 17.58 -15.05
N VAL A 325 11.03 17.74 -14.66
CA VAL A 325 11.96 16.62 -14.44
C VAL A 325 11.43 15.67 -13.37
N ALA A 326 10.91 16.18 -12.26
CA ALA A 326 10.29 15.37 -11.21
C ALA A 326 9.08 14.57 -11.73
N LYS A 327 8.22 15.18 -12.57
CA LYS A 327 7.09 14.48 -13.20
C LYS A 327 7.56 13.43 -14.22
N LEU A 328 8.59 13.74 -15.01
CA LEU A 328 9.20 12.80 -15.95
C LEU A 328 9.84 11.63 -15.22
N TRP A 329 10.45 11.84 -14.06
CA TRP A 329 10.99 10.76 -13.23
C TRP A 329 9.88 9.80 -12.77
N CYS A 330 8.74 10.32 -12.30
CA CYS A 330 7.58 9.48 -11.96
C CYS A 330 7.07 8.68 -13.17
N LEU A 331 6.97 9.33 -14.34
CA LEU A 331 6.56 8.67 -15.59
C LEU A 331 7.57 7.59 -16.01
N TRP A 332 8.86 7.91 -15.95
CA TRP A 332 9.95 7.01 -16.31
C TRP A 332 9.98 5.78 -15.40
N LEU A 333 9.82 5.95 -14.09
CA LEU A 333 9.66 4.82 -13.15
C LEU A 333 8.46 3.95 -13.51
N ALA A 334 7.30 4.55 -13.82
CA ALA A 334 6.13 3.79 -14.26
C ALA A 334 6.41 3.01 -15.55
N VAL A 335 7.16 3.60 -16.50
CA VAL A 335 7.62 2.91 -17.72
C VAL A 335 8.54 1.73 -17.39
N LEU A 336 9.45 1.88 -16.43
CA LEU A 336 10.30 0.76 -16.00
C LEU A 336 9.48 -0.35 -15.32
N TYR A 337 8.48 0.01 -14.52
CA TYR A 337 7.63 -0.95 -13.83
C TYR A 337 6.77 -1.80 -14.76
N VAL A 338 6.42 -1.32 -15.95
CA VAL A 338 5.64 -2.09 -16.94
C VAL A 338 6.48 -3.02 -17.80
N LEU A 339 7.81 -2.97 -17.73
CA LEU A 339 8.70 -3.85 -18.50
C LEU A 339 8.45 -5.36 -18.38
N PRO A 340 8.07 -5.91 -17.20
CA PRO A 340 7.76 -7.34 -17.08
C PRO A 340 6.67 -7.83 -18.04
N LEU A 341 5.78 -6.93 -18.52
CA LEU A 341 4.73 -7.27 -19.49
C LEU A 341 5.26 -7.68 -20.86
N PHE A 342 6.46 -7.24 -21.20
CA PHE A 342 7.08 -7.46 -22.51
C PHE A 342 8.15 -8.56 -22.48
N ALA A 343 8.41 -9.14 -21.30
CA ALA A 343 9.32 -10.27 -21.16
C ALA A 343 8.77 -11.48 -21.93
N ALA A 344 9.67 -12.17 -22.65
CA ALA A 344 9.33 -13.19 -23.64
C ALA A 344 8.75 -14.46 -23.00
#